data_AF-A0A645AXK5-F1
#
_entry.id   AF-A0A645AXK5-F1
#
_cell.length_a   1.000
_cell.length_b   1.000
_cell.length_c   1.000
_cell.angle_alpha   90.00
_cell.angle_beta   90.00
_cell.angle_gamma   90.00
#
_symmetry.space_group_name_H-M   'P 1'
#
loop_
_entity.id
_entity.type
_entity.pdbx_description
1 polymer ?
#
loop_
_entity_poly.entity_id
_entity_poly.type
_entity_poly.pdbx_seq_one_letter_code
_entity_poly.pdbx_strand_id
1 'polypeptide(L)'
;MPNITVAGDDMEPYLCFTNTHDGSGAVRVCMTPVRVVCNNTLNIALNTAKRAWSTKHIGDMQIKLQEAKMALELAGEYMYALDKYADQMANTTISDDKVRDILNELFPTKEDDSDRVKATTRKIKDEYMVCLFMPDLNKFRGTSWGALNAMCDMVDHNAPQRMTEKYQENNWARIIDGHYLVDAMASKLAII
;
A
#
# COMPACT_ATOMS: atom_id res chain seq x y z
N MET A 1 -3.67 -13.13 16.98
CA MET A 1 -2.28 -13.35 16.51
C MET A 1 -1.36 -12.57 17.45
N PRO A 2 -0.11 -13.00 17.70
CA PRO A 2 0.82 -12.18 18.47
C PRO A 2 1.04 -10.83 17.77
N ASN A 3 1.31 -9.76 18.53
CA ASN A 3 1.69 -8.46 17.98
C ASN A 3 2.96 -8.64 17.13
N ILE A 4 2.92 -8.17 15.88
CA ILE A 4 4.06 -8.23 14.97
C ILE A 4 4.64 -6.82 14.89
N THR A 5 5.95 -6.69 15.04
CA THR A 5 6.64 -5.41 14.82
C THR A 5 7.27 -5.41 13.43
N VAL A 6 7.09 -4.33 12.68
CA VAL A 6 7.74 -4.10 11.36
C VAL A 6 8.55 -2.82 11.46
N ALA A 7 9.87 -2.90 11.26
CA ALA A 7 10.79 -1.77 11.48
C ALA A 7 10.58 -1.06 12.84
N GLY A 8 10.27 -1.82 13.89
CA GLY A 8 10.00 -1.31 15.23
C GLY A 8 8.64 -0.63 15.42
N ASP A 9 7.72 -0.70 14.44
CA ASP A 9 6.34 -0.28 14.60
C ASP A 9 5.40 -1.47 14.89
N ASP A 10 4.51 -1.30 15.86
CA ASP A 10 3.46 -2.26 16.12
C ASP A 10 2.49 -2.34 14.93
N MET A 11 2.37 -3.54 14.37
CA MET A 11 1.45 -3.92 13.31
C MET A 11 0.56 -5.09 13.74
N GLU A 12 -0.74 -4.91 13.54
CA GLU A 12 -1.72 -5.97 13.69
C GLU A 12 -2.09 -6.51 12.30
N PRO A 13 -1.68 -7.73 11.93
CA PRO A 13 -2.08 -8.34 10.67
C PRO A 13 -3.53 -8.84 10.74
N TYR A 14 -4.32 -8.48 9.72
CA TYR A 14 -5.66 -9.03 9.50
C TYR A 14 -5.68 -9.85 8.22
N LEU A 15 -6.56 -10.85 8.20
CA LEU A 15 -6.96 -11.52 6.96
C LEU A 15 -8.28 -10.91 6.51
N CYS A 16 -8.25 -10.26 5.36
CA CYS A 16 -9.44 -9.78 4.68
C CYS A 16 -9.98 -10.91 3.80
N PHE A 17 -11.24 -11.26 4.03
CA PHE A 17 -12.01 -12.20 3.22
C PHE A 17 -13.00 -11.41 2.38
N THR A 18 -12.96 -11.59 1.05
CA THR A 18 -13.94 -11.01 0.15
C THR A 18 -14.63 -12.08 -0.68
N ASN A 19 -15.91 -11.86 -0.98
CA ASN A 19 -16.74 -12.73 -1.80
C ASN A 19 -17.72 -11.88 -2.59
N THR A 20 -18.24 -12.38 -3.71
CA THR A 20 -19.35 -11.72 -4.39
C THR A 20 -20.65 -11.98 -3.63
N HIS A 21 -21.51 -10.97 -3.57
CA HIS A 21 -22.78 -11.02 -2.82
C HIS A 21 -23.73 -12.10 -3.37
N ASP A 22 -23.62 -12.43 -4.65
CA ASP A 22 -24.40 -13.46 -5.34
C ASP A 22 -23.78 -14.88 -5.25
N GLY A 23 -22.62 -15.02 -4.62
CA GLY A 23 -21.89 -16.28 -4.47
C GLY A 23 -21.35 -16.88 -5.77
N SER A 24 -21.41 -16.15 -6.88
CA SER A 24 -20.91 -16.61 -8.20
C SER A 24 -19.39 -16.47 -8.35
N GLY A 25 -18.79 -15.55 -7.58
CA GLY A 25 -17.37 -15.29 -7.53
C GLY A 25 -16.61 -16.20 -6.57
N ALA A 26 -15.29 -16.18 -6.70
CA ALA A 26 -14.41 -16.91 -5.78
C ALA A 26 -14.25 -16.12 -4.47
N VAL A 27 -14.18 -16.84 -3.35
CA VAL A 27 -13.74 -16.27 -2.07
C VAL A 27 -12.27 -15.90 -2.22
N ARG A 28 -11.91 -14.63 -2.00
CA ARG A 28 -10.52 -14.17 -1.98
C ARG A 28 -10.09 -13.89 -0.55
N VAL A 29 -8.86 -14.30 -0.23
CA VAL A 29 -8.22 -14.00 1.04
C VAL A 29 -6.97 -13.18 0.77
N CYS A 30 -6.86 -12.00 1.39
CA CYS A 30 -5.63 -11.20 1.37
C CYS A 30 -5.28 -10.77 2.80
N MET A 31 -4.01 -10.46 3.03
CA MET A 31 -3.56 -9.97 4.33
C MET A 31 -3.44 -8.45 4.31
N THR A 32 -3.98 -7.80 5.33
CA THR A 32 -4.04 -6.34 5.47
C THR A 32 -3.83 -5.96 6.94
N PRO A 33 -2.95 -5.04 7.29
CA PRO A 33 -2.85 -4.51 8.64
C PRO A 33 -3.87 -3.39 8.87
N VAL A 34 -4.11 -3.04 10.13
CA VAL A 34 -4.87 -1.83 10.52
C VAL A 34 -4.10 -0.53 10.34
N ARG A 35 -2.76 -0.55 10.25
CA ARG A 35 -1.98 0.59 9.75
C ARG A 35 -1.80 0.47 8.24
N VAL A 36 -2.44 1.35 7.49
CA VAL A 36 -2.56 1.34 6.01
C VAL A 36 -1.21 1.47 5.31
N VAL A 37 -0.40 0.43 5.38
CA VAL A 37 0.96 0.42 4.85
C VAL A 37 1.24 -0.92 4.21
N CYS A 38 0.88 -2.05 4.82
CA CYS A 38 1.13 -3.31 4.14
C CYS A 38 0.33 -3.40 2.87
N ASN A 39 -0.94 -3.04 2.72
CA ASN A 39 -1.62 -3.42 1.46
C ASN A 39 -0.96 -2.82 0.20
N ASN A 40 -0.31 -1.66 0.34
CA ASN A 40 0.52 -1.09 -0.73
C ASN A 40 1.98 -1.59 -0.69
N THR A 41 2.62 -1.71 0.49
CA THR A 41 3.99 -2.28 0.65
C THR A 41 4.06 -3.79 0.33
N LEU A 42 2.92 -4.48 0.40
CA LEU A 42 2.62 -5.89 0.09
C LEU A 42 2.84 -6.15 -1.39
N ASN A 43 2.47 -5.21 -2.27
CA ASN A 43 2.72 -5.37 -3.71
C ASN A 43 4.21 -5.29 -4.03
N ILE A 44 4.93 -4.42 -3.32
CA ILE A 44 6.35 -4.15 -3.57
C ILE A 44 7.22 -5.30 -3.05
N ALA A 45 6.96 -5.78 -1.83
CA ALA A 45 7.68 -6.92 -1.25
C ALA A 45 7.34 -8.26 -1.95
N LEU A 46 6.16 -8.40 -2.56
CA LEU A 46 5.66 -9.66 -3.14
C LEU A 46 5.63 -9.71 -4.69
N ASN A 47 6.41 -8.89 -5.41
CA ASN A 47 6.53 -9.03 -6.87
C ASN A 47 7.01 -10.45 -7.33
N THR A 48 7.29 -11.36 -6.38
CA THR A 48 7.66 -12.77 -6.58
C THR A 48 6.74 -13.81 -5.89
N ALA A 49 5.66 -13.46 -5.17
CA ALA A 49 4.85 -14.44 -4.42
C ALA A 49 3.31 -14.34 -4.61
N LYS A 50 2.61 -15.49 -4.52
CA LYS A 50 1.15 -15.58 -4.71
C LYS A 50 0.38 -14.97 -3.53
N ARG A 51 -0.27 -13.84 -3.80
CA ARG A 51 -0.92 -12.91 -2.84
C ARG A 51 -2.33 -13.26 -2.35
N ALA A 52 -3.05 -14.05 -3.12
CA ALA A 52 -4.47 -14.28 -2.90
C ALA A 52 -4.76 -15.71 -3.29
N TRP A 53 -5.35 -16.44 -2.36
CA TRP A 53 -5.99 -17.69 -2.68
C TRP A 53 -7.44 -17.42 -3.04
N SER A 54 -7.87 -17.99 -4.17
CA SER A 54 -9.24 -17.92 -4.60
C SER A 54 -9.77 -19.32 -4.87
N THR A 55 -10.83 -19.71 -4.19
CA THR A 55 -11.54 -20.96 -4.47
C THR A 55 -13.00 -20.68 -4.79
N LYS A 56 -13.59 -21.51 -5.66
CA LYS A 56 -15.04 -21.49 -5.90
C LYS A 56 -15.76 -21.99 -4.65
N HIS A 57 -17.00 -21.56 -4.44
CA HIS A 57 -17.78 -21.98 -3.27
C HIS A 57 -18.05 -23.49 -3.22
N ILE A 58 -18.15 -24.15 -4.38
CA ILE A 58 -18.54 -25.57 -4.55
C ILE A 58 -17.29 -26.45 -4.72
N GLY A 59 -17.28 -27.69 -4.20
CA GLY A 59 -16.17 -28.66 -4.34
C GLY A 59 -15.74 -29.32 -3.03
N ASP A 60 -14.66 -30.10 -3.06
CA ASP A 60 -14.13 -30.85 -1.92
C ASP A 60 -13.63 -29.91 -0.79
N MET A 61 -14.14 -30.13 0.42
CA MET A 61 -13.85 -29.29 1.59
C MET A 61 -12.46 -29.55 2.20
N GLN A 62 -11.93 -30.77 2.11
CA GLN A 62 -10.62 -31.12 2.67
C GLN A 62 -9.49 -30.45 1.88
N ILE A 63 -9.61 -30.45 0.55
CA ILE A 63 -8.67 -29.74 -0.34
C ILE A 63 -8.67 -28.25 -0.03
N LYS A 64 -9.86 -27.65 0.14
CA LYS A 64 -9.99 -26.22 0.46
C LYS A 64 -9.42 -25.86 1.83
N LEU A 65 -9.58 -26.72 2.83
CA LEU A 65 -9.00 -26.50 4.16
C LEU A 65 -7.48 -26.50 4.10
N GLN A 66 -6.91 -27.42 3.31
CA GLN A 66 -5.46 -27.49 3.09
C GLN A 66 -4.94 -26.26 2.34
N GLU A 67 -5.64 -25.82 1.29
CA GLU A 67 -5.28 -24.61 0.56
C GLU A 67 -5.38 -23.34 1.42
N ALA A 68 -6.42 -23.23 2.25
CA ALA A 68 -6.55 -22.14 3.23
C ALA A 68 -5.42 -22.16 4.26
N LYS A 69 -5.00 -23.35 4.73
CA LYS A 69 -3.84 -23.50 5.61
C LYS A 69 -2.55 -23.01 4.94
N MET A 70 -2.32 -23.36 3.68
CA MET A 70 -1.17 -22.88 2.92
C MET A 70 -1.22 -21.35 2.74
N ALA A 71 -2.40 -20.76 2.54
CA ALA A 71 -2.55 -19.30 2.49
C ALA A 71 -2.18 -18.61 3.81
N LEU A 72 -2.48 -19.24 4.95
CA LEU A 72 -2.06 -18.77 6.28
C LEU A 72 -0.55 -18.93 6.51
N GLU A 73 0.07 -19.99 5.99
CA GLU A 73 1.53 -20.19 6.07
C GLU A 73 2.27 -19.13 5.23
N LEU A 74 1.78 -18.82 4.04
CA LEU A 74 2.28 -17.73 3.18
C LEU A 74 2.19 -16.35 3.87
N ALA A 75 1.24 -16.19 4.79
CA ALA A 75 1.12 -14.95 5.55
C ALA A 75 2.31 -14.72 6.50
N GLY A 76 2.86 -15.79 7.09
CA GLY A 76 4.05 -15.70 7.94
C GLY A 76 5.30 -15.29 7.12
N GLU A 77 5.52 -15.94 5.98
CA GLU A 77 6.62 -15.62 5.07
C GLU A 77 6.54 -14.18 4.56
N TYR A 78 5.31 -13.70 4.30
CA TYR A 78 5.08 -12.31 3.93
C TYR A 78 5.53 -11.33 5.00
N MET A 79 5.06 -11.50 6.24
CA MET A 79 5.37 -10.55 7.31
C MET A 79 6.88 -10.47 7.54
N TYR A 80 7.59 -11.59 7.35
CA TYR A 80 9.04 -11.63 7.40
C TYR A 80 9.71 -10.87 6.23
N ALA A 81 9.23 -11.05 4.99
CA ALA A 81 9.75 -10.34 3.84
C ALA A 81 9.50 -8.82 3.94
N LEU A 82 8.32 -8.45 4.42
CA LEU A 82 7.96 -7.05 4.69
C LEU A 82 8.88 -6.43 5.75
N ASP A 83 9.13 -7.12 6.86
CA ASP A 83 9.99 -6.61 7.93
C ASP A 83 11.41 -6.34 7.40
N LYS A 84 11.97 -7.25 6.60
CA LYS A 84 13.25 -7.02 5.92
C LYS A 84 13.24 -5.81 4.99
N TYR A 85 12.19 -5.68 4.18
CA TYR A 85 12.07 -4.56 3.25
C TYR A 85 11.93 -3.23 3.99
N ALA A 86 11.10 -3.20 5.04
CA ALA A 86 10.92 -2.03 5.88
C ALA A 86 12.20 -1.65 6.62
N ASP A 87 12.92 -2.62 7.18
CA ASP A 87 14.21 -2.40 7.84
C ASP A 87 15.25 -1.82 6.86
N GLN A 88 15.34 -2.36 5.65
CA GLN A 88 16.21 -1.81 4.60
C GLN A 88 15.87 -0.35 4.29
N MET A 89 14.60 -0.05 4.02
CA MET A 89 14.17 1.30 3.68
C MET A 89 14.27 2.29 4.85
N ALA A 90 14.09 1.83 6.09
CA ALA A 90 14.23 2.65 7.29
C ALA A 90 15.70 3.03 7.53
N ASN A 91 16.63 2.19 7.08
CA ASN A 91 18.07 2.46 7.12
C ASN A 91 18.59 3.24 5.89
N THR A 92 17.78 3.42 4.83
CA THR A 92 18.14 4.25 3.68
C THR A 92 17.73 5.71 3.94
N THR A 93 18.73 6.60 4.03
CA THR A 93 18.49 8.04 4.22
C THR A 93 18.11 8.73 2.92
N ILE A 94 17.12 9.63 2.98
CA ILE A 94 16.67 10.46 1.86
C ILE A 94 16.46 11.90 2.32
N SER A 95 16.90 12.88 1.51
CA SER A 95 16.66 14.30 1.79
C SER A 95 15.30 14.76 1.28
N ASP A 96 14.74 15.80 1.90
CA ASP A 96 13.48 16.43 1.45
C ASP A 96 13.58 16.91 -0.02
N ASP A 97 14.75 17.36 -0.47
CA ASP A 97 14.96 17.77 -1.85
C ASP A 97 14.88 16.59 -2.81
N LYS A 98 15.46 15.44 -2.44
CA LYS A 98 15.34 14.22 -3.25
C LYS A 98 13.90 13.72 -3.29
N VAL A 99 13.16 13.86 -2.19
CA VAL A 99 11.72 13.56 -2.16
C VAL A 99 10.97 14.49 -3.12
N ARG A 100 11.25 15.80 -3.13
CA ARG A 100 10.65 16.76 -4.08
C ARG A 100 10.97 16.40 -5.53
N ASP A 101 12.18 15.94 -5.83
CA ASP A 101 12.56 15.48 -7.16
C ASP A 101 11.70 14.27 -7.59
N ILE A 102 11.53 13.29 -6.70
CA ILE A 102 10.65 12.14 -6.96
C ILE A 102 9.21 12.61 -7.22
N LEU A 103 8.69 13.55 -6.44
CA LEU A 103 7.35 14.11 -6.67
C LEU A 103 7.24 14.87 -7.99
N ASN A 104 8.31 15.52 -8.45
CA ASN A 104 8.35 16.16 -9.75
C ASN A 104 8.30 15.15 -10.90
N GLU A 105 8.94 14.00 -10.74
CA GLU A 105 8.86 12.89 -11.69
C GLU A 105 7.50 12.20 -11.68
N LEU A 106 6.91 11.98 -10.50
CA LEU A 106 5.59 11.33 -10.35
C LEU A 106 4.44 12.22 -10.82
N PHE A 107 4.56 13.53 -10.59
CA PHE A 107 3.57 14.53 -10.97
C PHE A 107 4.22 15.64 -11.81
N PRO A 108 4.57 15.35 -13.08
CA PRO A 108 5.20 16.31 -13.95
C PRO A 108 4.23 17.46 -14.27
N THR A 109 4.78 18.65 -14.47
CA THR A 109 4.04 19.84 -14.89
C THR A 109 4.74 20.42 -16.10
N LYS A 110 4.01 20.67 -17.18
CA LYS A 110 4.55 21.27 -18.40
C LYS A 110 4.27 22.76 -18.44
N GLU A 111 5.06 23.51 -19.21
CA GLU A 111 4.85 24.96 -19.36
C GLU A 111 3.53 25.29 -20.04
N ASP A 112 3.07 24.45 -20.97
CA ASP A 112 1.82 24.59 -21.72
C ASP A 112 0.58 24.10 -20.97
N ASP A 113 0.75 23.51 -19.78
CA ASP A 113 -0.37 23.12 -18.93
C ASP A 113 -1.19 24.35 -18.50
N SER A 114 -2.52 24.21 -18.51
CA SER A 114 -3.42 25.23 -17.97
C SER A 114 -3.14 25.52 -16.50
N ASP A 115 -3.42 26.75 -16.05
CA ASP A 115 -3.25 27.15 -14.64
C ASP A 115 -3.99 26.22 -13.66
N ARG A 116 -5.13 25.68 -14.08
CA ARG A 116 -5.90 24.70 -13.29
C ARG A 116 -5.12 23.40 -13.07
N VAL A 117 -4.44 22.89 -14.10
CA VAL A 117 -3.61 21.68 -14.01
C VAL A 117 -2.41 21.94 -13.11
N LYS A 118 -1.70 23.05 -13.32
CA LYS A 118 -0.58 23.48 -12.48
C LYS A 118 -0.96 23.60 -11.00
N ALA A 119 -2.11 24.21 -10.72
CA ALA A 119 -2.64 24.35 -9.35
C ALA A 119 -3.00 22.99 -8.73
N THR A 120 -3.60 22.09 -9.51
CA THR A 120 -3.94 20.73 -9.04
C THR A 120 -2.68 19.93 -8.71
N THR A 121 -1.67 19.97 -9.58
CA THR A 121 -0.40 19.28 -9.35
C THR A 121 0.33 19.82 -8.13
N ARG A 122 0.35 21.15 -7.94
CA ARG A 122 0.92 21.76 -6.74
C ARG A 122 0.22 21.29 -5.48
N LYS A 123 -1.12 21.29 -5.49
CA LYS A 123 -1.93 20.82 -4.36
C LYS A 123 -1.60 19.38 -3.97
N ILE A 124 -1.46 18.47 -4.94
CA ILE A 124 -1.11 17.06 -4.66
C ILE A 124 0.28 16.96 -4.00
N LYS A 125 1.26 17.72 -4.49
CA LYS A 125 2.61 17.74 -3.89
C LYS A 125 2.59 18.30 -2.47
N ASP A 126 1.82 19.36 -2.23
CA ASP A 126 1.68 19.96 -0.90
C ASP A 126 0.99 19.00 0.08
N GLU A 127 -0.07 18.30 -0.35
CA GLU A 127 -0.75 17.26 0.44
C GLU A 127 0.20 16.11 0.82
N TYR A 128 1.05 15.66 -0.12
CA TYR A 128 2.09 14.69 0.19
C TYR A 128 3.06 15.21 1.26
N MET A 129 3.55 16.45 1.13
CA MET A 129 4.50 17.01 2.08
C MET A 129 3.87 17.19 3.47
N VAL A 130 2.57 17.49 3.55
CA VAL A 130 1.83 17.48 4.82
C VAL A 130 1.90 16.09 5.45
N CYS A 131 1.63 15.04 4.68
CA CYS A 131 1.71 13.66 5.17
C CYS A 131 3.12 13.30 5.67
N LEU A 132 4.16 13.66 4.91
CA LEU A 132 5.55 13.41 5.27
C LEU A 132 5.97 14.03 6.63
N PHE A 133 5.33 15.13 7.03
CA PHE A 133 5.62 15.83 8.27
C PHE A 133 4.60 15.55 9.39
N MET A 134 3.70 14.58 9.23
CA MET A 134 2.76 14.22 10.28
C MET A 134 3.48 13.62 11.51
N PRO A 135 2.95 13.82 12.73
CA PRO A 135 3.63 13.41 13.96
C PRO A 135 3.88 11.90 14.10
N ASP A 136 3.03 11.07 13.50
CA ASP A 136 3.09 9.61 13.48
C ASP A 136 4.26 9.07 12.63
N LEU A 137 4.67 9.79 11.58
CA LEU A 137 5.83 9.44 10.75
C LEU A 137 7.16 9.99 11.25
N ASN A 138 7.17 10.80 12.32
CA ASN A 138 8.39 11.44 12.82
C ASN A 138 9.55 10.47 13.09
N LYS A 139 9.25 9.25 13.57
CA LYS A 139 10.25 8.21 13.83
C LYS A 139 10.98 7.70 12.59
N PHE A 140 10.40 7.87 11.40
CA PHE A 140 10.97 7.45 10.12
C PHE A 140 11.33 8.65 9.23
N ARG A 141 11.34 9.87 9.79
CA ARG A 141 11.63 11.08 9.04
C ARG A 141 13.05 11.03 8.44
N GLY A 142 13.17 11.44 7.19
CA GLY A 142 14.43 11.42 6.45
C GLY A 142 14.86 10.02 5.99
N THR A 143 13.96 9.04 6.02
CA THR A 143 14.21 7.68 5.52
C THR A 143 13.30 7.38 4.34
N SER A 144 13.73 6.48 3.45
CA SER A 144 12.90 5.97 2.35
C SER A 144 11.63 5.32 2.89
N TRP A 145 11.68 4.68 4.07
CA TRP A 145 10.49 4.11 4.70
C TRP A 145 9.47 5.19 5.07
N GLY A 146 9.91 6.29 5.70
CA GLY A 146 9.03 7.43 6.00
C GLY A 146 8.42 8.05 4.74
N ALA A 147 9.21 8.19 3.67
CA ALA A 147 8.74 8.71 2.39
C ALA A 147 7.67 7.80 1.73
N LEU A 148 7.81 6.48 1.85
CA LEU A 148 6.83 5.52 1.35
C LEU A 148 5.52 5.59 2.15
N ASN A 149 5.62 5.61 3.49
CA ASN A 149 4.46 5.71 4.38
C ASN A 149 3.66 7.00 4.16
N ALA A 150 4.33 8.12 3.91
CA ALA A 150 3.66 9.38 3.57
C ALA A 150 2.81 9.28 2.28
N MET A 151 3.25 8.49 1.29
CA MET A 151 2.46 8.24 0.08
C MET A 151 1.24 7.38 0.39
N CYS A 152 1.38 6.38 1.26
CA CYS A 152 0.25 5.57 1.73
C CYS A 152 -0.80 6.43 2.44
N ASP A 153 -0.38 7.29 3.38
CA ASP A 153 -1.29 8.15 4.13
C ASP A 153 -2.02 9.13 3.22
N MET A 154 -1.30 9.76 2.27
CA MET A 154 -1.91 10.67 1.29
C MET A 154 -2.97 9.96 0.45
N VAL A 155 -2.68 8.74 -0.02
CA VAL A 155 -3.62 7.98 -0.86
C VAL A 155 -4.86 7.53 -0.07
N ASP A 156 -4.68 7.17 1.21
CA ASP A 156 -5.77 6.67 2.05
C ASP A 156 -6.66 7.80 2.59
N HIS A 157 -6.06 8.93 3.00
CA HIS A 157 -6.79 10.04 3.61
C HIS A 157 -7.32 11.08 2.60
N ASN A 158 -6.90 11.04 1.34
CA ASN A 158 -7.39 12.00 0.35
C ASN A 158 -8.83 11.69 -0.05
N ALA A 159 -9.73 12.57 0.40
CA ALA A 159 -11.12 12.60 -0.06
C ALA A 159 -11.16 12.65 -1.60
N PRO A 160 -12.06 11.88 -2.24
CA PRO A 160 -12.12 11.84 -3.69
C PRO A 160 -12.48 13.19 -4.27
N GLN A 161 -11.79 13.58 -5.34
CA GLN A 161 -12.14 14.76 -6.14
C GLN A 161 -13.55 14.67 -6.73
N ARG A 162 -14.09 13.44 -6.90
CA ARG A 162 -15.47 13.18 -7.33
C ARG A 162 -16.04 11.99 -6.55
N MET A 163 -17.06 12.26 -5.75
CA MET A 163 -17.90 11.22 -5.15
C MET A 163 -18.84 10.63 -6.21
N THR A 164 -18.68 9.35 -6.50
CA THR A 164 -19.61 8.55 -7.32
C THR A 164 -20.29 7.52 -6.45
N GLU A 165 -21.46 7.02 -6.85
CA GLU A 165 -22.17 5.95 -6.12
C GLU A 165 -21.30 4.71 -5.90
N LYS A 166 -20.41 4.40 -6.86
CA LYS A 166 -19.48 3.26 -6.80
C LYS A 166 -18.10 3.61 -6.22
N TYR A 167 -17.92 4.79 -5.63
CA TYR A 167 -16.60 5.24 -5.19
C TYR A 167 -15.97 4.28 -4.18
N GLN A 168 -16.72 3.87 -3.14
CA GLN A 168 -16.19 2.99 -2.11
C GLN A 168 -15.81 1.61 -2.67
N GLU A 169 -16.60 1.04 -3.58
CA GLU A 169 -16.31 -0.24 -4.22
C GLU A 169 -15.06 -0.17 -5.11
N ASN A 170 -14.95 0.89 -5.92
CA ASN A 170 -13.77 1.11 -6.76
C ASN A 170 -12.51 1.40 -5.93
N ASN A 171 -12.64 2.11 -4.81
CA ASN A 171 -11.54 2.38 -3.90
C ASN A 171 -11.06 1.08 -3.23
N TRP A 172 -12.00 0.24 -2.80
CA TRP A 172 -11.72 -1.08 -2.24
C TRP A 172 -10.96 -1.99 -3.22
N ALA A 173 -11.36 -2.03 -4.48
CA ALA A 173 -10.66 -2.82 -5.50
C ALA A 173 -9.21 -2.34 -5.69
N ARG A 174 -8.97 -1.02 -5.73
CA ARG A 174 -7.62 -0.44 -5.81
C ARG A 174 -6.76 -0.76 -4.59
N ILE A 175 -7.35 -0.73 -3.40
CA ILE A 175 -6.66 -1.09 -2.18
C ILE A 175 -6.27 -2.57 -2.21
N ILE A 176 -7.18 -3.47 -2.62
CA ILE A 176 -6.91 -4.92 -2.74
C ILE A 176 -5.85 -5.24 -3.78
N ASP A 177 -5.85 -4.57 -4.93
CA ASP A 177 -4.95 -4.86 -6.05
C ASP A 177 -3.62 -4.10 -5.96
N GLY A 178 -3.58 -3.01 -5.18
CA GLY A 178 -2.44 -2.13 -5.02
C GLY A 178 -2.65 -0.74 -5.62
N HIS A 179 -2.29 0.31 -4.87
CA HIS A 179 -2.41 1.67 -5.37
C HIS A 179 -1.18 2.07 -6.20
N TYR A 180 -1.39 2.37 -7.48
CA TYR A 180 -0.34 2.69 -8.45
C TYR A 180 0.64 3.80 -8.01
N LEU A 181 0.17 4.81 -7.27
CA LEU A 181 1.05 5.87 -6.75
C LEU A 181 2.03 5.36 -5.71
N VAL A 182 1.62 4.41 -4.87
CA VAL A 182 2.49 3.85 -3.85
C VAL A 182 3.52 2.92 -4.49
N ASP A 183 3.08 2.11 -5.47
CA ASP A 183 3.99 1.27 -6.26
C ASP A 183 5.03 2.11 -7.01
N ALA A 184 4.59 3.22 -7.61
CA ALA A 184 5.48 4.16 -8.31
C ALA A 184 6.47 4.83 -7.35
N MET A 185 6.01 5.27 -6.17
CA MET A 185 6.88 5.84 -5.13
C MET A 185 7.94 4.83 -4.68
N ALA A 186 7.53 3.60 -4.37
CA ALA A 186 8.46 2.56 -3.95
C ALA A 186 9.48 2.19 -5.03
N SER A 187 9.05 2.11 -6.29
CA SER A 187 9.97 1.88 -7.41
C SER A 187 11.02 2.98 -7.53
N LYS A 188 10.67 4.25 -7.24
CA LYS A 188 11.62 5.37 -7.25
C LYS A 188 12.57 5.32 -6.04
N LEU A 189 12.06 4.92 -4.88
CA LEU A 189 12.84 4.79 -3.65
C LEU A 189 13.81 3.60 -3.69
N ALA A 190 13.50 2.53 -4.41
CA ALA A 190 14.35 1.35 -4.55
C ALA A 190 15.64 1.58 -5.36
N ILE A 191 15.77 2.72 -6.05
CA ILE A 191 16.93 3.07 -6.89
C ILE A 191 17.90 4.01 -6.14
N ILE A 192 17.59 4.38 -4.91
CA ILE A 192 18.39 5.25 -4.03
C ILE A 192 19.33 4.40 -3.20
#